data_AF-A0A1F2TIY9-F1
#
_entry.id   AF-A0A1F2TIY9-F1
#
_cell.length_a   1.000
_cell.length_b   1.000
_cell.length_c   1.000
_cell.angle_alpha   90.00
_cell.angle_beta   90.00
_cell.angle_gamma   90.00
#
_symmetry.space_group_name_H-M   'P 1'
#
loop_
_entity.id
_entity.type
_entity.pdbx_description
1 polymer ?
#
loop_
_entity_poly.entity_id
_entity_poly.type
_entity_poly.pdbx_seq_one_letter_code
_entity_poly.pdbx_strand_id
1 'polypeptide(L)'
;MRRRLHHVAVLGVVALLLGVRPAPAQDGLTIWSEFVRLVRTDGLTLDRIRPVAPMTAESQLALLKDFAKGTDWREWEATPEVVRHGNLLTFVATLGRSRNSPWAYTFNFEIDNGRWYYRFLEGIVIRLDKLPSLPVDASGLADLPEDRKAWMREETYWSEQVRLFNFLTREKGKDLAFRWVGEGIGNGAGYVLAASVWIPFYPPRQAFILFLCWEQAKLHGNNVTLEKLDDDQAVVRLEDLQYFALYQRASHLKQQISFEDYIRIFETIWQERARAAGWKLMVDGQGRRIFLRFSK
;
A
#
# COMPACT_ATOMS: atom_id res chain seq x y z
N MET A 1 -83.51 27.79 -33.87
CA MET A 1 -82.78 29.08 -33.95
C MET A 1 -81.42 28.93 -33.27
N ARG A 2 -80.35 29.21 -34.02
CA ARG A 2 -78.99 29.77 -33.69
C ARG A 2 -78.35 29.41 -32.33
N ARG A 3 -77.25 28.64 -32.30
CA ARG A 3 -75.80 28.98 -32.53
C ARG A 3 -75.11 29.76 -31.40
N ARG A 4 -74.05 29.16 -30.83
CA ARG A 4 -72.63 29.61 -30.73
C ARG A 4 -71.88 28.60 -29.84
N LEU A 5 -71.00 27.71 -30.33
CA LEU A 5 -69.61 27.90 -30.76
C LEU A 5 -68.76 28.75 -29.81
N HIS A 6 -67.97 28.08 -28.97
CA HIS A 6 -66.63 28.53 -28.58
C HIS A 6 -65.67 27.34 -28.65
N HIS A 7 -64.74 27.43 -29.60
CA HIS A 7 -63.56 26.59 -29.69
C HIS A 7 -62.57 27.01 -28.60
N VAL A 8 -62.04 26.04 -27.85
CA VAL A 8 -60.73 26.17 -27.22
C VAL A 8 -59.95 24.93 -27.63
N ALA A 9 -59.01 25.14 -28.56
CA ALA A 9 -57.97 24.19 -28.90
C ALA A 9 -57.00 24.11 -27.72
N VAL A 10 -56.80 22.93 -27.16
CA VAL A 10 -55.67 22.65 -26.26
C VAL A 10 -54.71 21.77 -27.05
N LEU A 11 -53.57 22.36 -27.39
CA LEU A 11 -52.43 21.70 -28.03
C LEU A 11 -52.03 20.47 -27.21
N GLY A 12 -51.95 19.32 -27.88
CA GLY A 12 -51.29 18.14 -27.34
C GLY A 12 -49.79 18.39 -27.25
N VAL A 13 -49.26 18.38 -26.03
CA VAL A 13 -47.82 18.22 -25.80
C VAL A 13 -47.55 16.72 -25.81
N VAL A 14 -47.19 16.19 -26.97
CA VAL A 14 -46.53 14.87 -27.06
C VAL A 14 -45.11 15.08 -26.55
N ALA A 15 -44.91 14.81 -25.25
CA ALA A 15 -43.58 14.65 -24.71
C ALA A 15 -43.00 13.37 -25.30
N LEU A 16 -42.16 13.52 -26.33
CA LEU A 16 -41.21 12.49 -26.75
C LEU A 16 -40.23 12.28 -25.59
N LEU A 17 -40.62 11.39 -24.68
CA LEU A 17 -39.69 10.69 -23.80
C LEU A 17 -38.83 9.81 -24.72
N LEU A 18 -37.80 10.41 -25.31
CA LEU A 18 -36.62 9.68 -25.73
C LEU A 18 -36.08 9.05 -24.45
N GLY A 19 -36.54 7.83 -24.19
CA GLY A 19 -35.96 6.98 -23.18
C GLY A 19 -34.49 6.85 -23.54
N VAL A 20 -33.64 7.58 -22.82
CA VAL A 20 -32.25 7.21 -22.65
C VAL A 20 -32.32 5.86 -21.95
N ARG A 21 -32.40 4.78 -22.76
CA ARG A 21 -32.15 3.45 -22.25
C ARG A 21 -30.74 3.53 -21.66
N PRO A 22 -30.55 3.26 -20.36
CA PRO A 22 -29.20 3.08 -19.85
C PRO A 22 -28.55 2.04 -20.76
N ALA A 23 -27.36 2.35 -21.28
CA ALA A 23 -26.59 1.39 -22.05
C ALA A 23 -26.60 0.07 -21.27
N PRO A 24 -26.86 -1.08 -21.91
CA PRO A 24 -26.87 -2.36 -21.22
C PRO A 24 -25.57 -2.45 -20.42
N ALA A 25 -25.70 -2.65 -19.10
CA ALA A 25 -24.54 -2.76 -18.23
C ALA A 25 -23.64 -3.82 -18.84
N GLN A 26 -22.45 -3.43 -19.31
CA GLN A 26 -21.48 -4.39 -19.83
C GLN A 26 -21.30 -5.47 -18.76
N ASP A 27 -21.42 -6.73 -19.18
CA ASP A 27 -21.18 -7.86 -18.32
C ASP A 27 -19.77 -7.73 -17.73
N GLY A 28 -19.67 -7.87 -16.40
CA GLY A 28 -18.41 -7.67 -15.68
C GLY A 28 -17.30 -8.58 -16.22
N LEU A 29 -17.64 -9.81 -16.61
CA LEU A 29 -16.67 -10.74 -17.18
C LEU A 29 -16.18 -10.31 -18.57
N THR A 30 -17.01 -9.61 -19.34
CA THR A 30 -16.59 -9.00 -20.61
C THR A 30 -15.58 -7.89 -20.37
N ILE A 31 -15.82 -7.01 -19.38
CA ILE A 31 -14.88 -5.95 -18.99
C ILE A 31 -13.55 -6.55 -18.55
N TRP A 32 -13.57 -7.58 -17.70
CA TRP A 32 -12.36 -8.26 -17.24
C TRP A 32 -11.55 -8.83 -18.41
N SER A 33 -12.20 -9.57 -19.29
CA SER A 33 -11.56 -10.20 -20.45
C SER A 33 -10.95 -9.15 -21.39
N GLU A 34 -11.65 -8.04 -21.63
CA GLU A 34 -11.13 -6.92 -22.41
C GLU A 34 -9.91 -6.28 -21.73
N PHE A 35 -10.00 -5.99 -20.43
CA PHE A 35 -8.91 -5.42 -19.65
C PHE A 35 -7.66 -6.30 -19.67
N VAL A 36 -7.79 -7.59 -19.36
CA VAL A 36 -6.67 -8.55 -19.37
C VAL A 36 -6.03 -8.62 -20.75
N ARG A 37 -6.84 -8.66 -21.81
CA ARG A 37 -6.34 -8.62 -23.20
C ARG A 37 -5.54 -7.34 -23.47
N LEU A 38 -6.08 -6.17 -23.11
CA LEU A 38 -5.40 -4.88 -23.32
C LEU A 38 -4.08 -4.79 -22.56
N VAL A 39 -4.02 -5.28 -21.32
CA VAL A 39 -2.78 -5.30 -20.53
C VAL A 39 -1.77 -6.27 -21.16
N ARG A 40 -2.21 -7.46 -21.59
CA ARG A 40 -1.36 -8.48 -22.22
C ARG A 40 -0.76 -8.04 -23.55
N THR A 41 -1.50 -7.28 -24.36
CA THR A 41 -1.05 -6.83 -25.68
C THR A 41 -0.48 -5.41 -25.69
N ASP A 42 -0.20 -4.84 -24.52
CA ASP A 42 0.23 -3.44 -24.35
C ASP A 42 -0.70 -2.40 -25.02
N GLY A 43 -2.00 -2.70 -25.08
CA GLY A 43 -3.02 -1.88 -25.72
C GLY A 43 -3.80 -0.96 -24.77
N LEU A 44 -3.53 -0.99 -23.46
CA LEU A 44 -4.19 -0.11 -22.49
C LEU A 44 -3.60 1.31 -22.57
N THR A 45 -4.44 2.29 -22.89
CA THR A 45 -4.07 3.69 -23.08
C THR A 45 -4.51 4.57 -21.90
N LEU A 46 -3.90 5.76 -21.75
CA LEU A 46 -4.16 6.67 -20.62
C LEU A 46 -5.63 7.12 -20.52
N ASP A 47 -6.36 7.22 -21.63
CA ASP A 47 -7.79 7.57 -21.67
C ASP A 47 -8.72 6.45 -21.13
N ARG A 48 -8.15 5.30 -20.76
CA ARG A 48 -8.83 4.19 -20.06
C ARG A 48 -8.53 4.15 -18.57
N ILE A 49 -7.83 5.17 -18.04
CA ILE A 49 -7.40 5.20 -16.64
C ILE A 49 -7.95 6.44 -15.94
N ARG A 50 -8.68 6.23 -14.85
CA ARG A 50 -9.18 7.27 -13.94
C ARG A 50 -8.65 7.00 -12.53
N PRO A 51 -7.43 7.49 -12.22
CA PRO A 51 -6.76 7.15 -10.97
C PRO A 51 -7.47 7.73 -9.75
N VAL A 52 -7.16 7.19 -8.57
CA VAL A 52 -7.51 7.81 -7.28
C VAL A 52 -6.38 8.75 -6.87
N ALA A 53 -6.72 9.96 -6.41
CA ALA A 53 -5.72 10.91 -5.92
C ALA A 53 -4.87 10.29 -4.79
N PRO A 54 -3.56 10.55 -4.72
CA PRO A 54 -2.79 11.49 -5.55
C PRO A 54 -2.20 10.89 -6.84
N MET A 55 -2.60 9.67 -7.23
CA MET A 55 -1.99 8.95 -8.35
C MET A 55 -2.38 9.55 -9.70
N THR A 56 -1.49 9.47 -10.69
CA THR A 56 -1.76 9.88 -12.08
C THR A 56 -2.03 8.68 -12.99
N ALA A 57 -2.60 8.92 -14.17
CA ALA A 57 -2.88 7.86 -15.14
C ALA A 57 -1.58 7.16 -15.61
N GLU A 58 -0.52 7.93 -15.83
CA GLU A 58 0.81 7.44 -16.21
C GLU A 58 1.39 6.56 -15.11
N SER A 59 1.27 7.01 -13.86
CA SER A 59 1.78 6.30 -12.70
C SER A 59 1.08 4.95 -12.50
N GLN A 60 -0.24 4.91 -12.75
CA GLN A 60 -1.07 3.71 -12.68
C GLN A 60 -0.77 2.75 -13.83
N LEU A 61 -0.61 3.27 -15.06
CA LEU A 61 -0.23 2.45 -16.21
C LEU A 61 1.16 1.84 -16.01
N ALA A 62 2.14 2.62 -15.55
CA ALA A 62 3.49 2.14 -15.28
C ALA A 62 3.49 1.03 -14.21
N LEU A 63 2.77 1.23 -13.11
CA LEU A 63 2.60 0.21 -12.07
C LEU A 63 1.99 -1.07 -12.61
N LEU A 64 0.90 -0.96 -13.37
CA LEU A 64 0.21 -2.11 -13.94
C LEU A 64 1.10 -2.88 -14.91
N LYS A 65 1.84 -2.18 -15.77
CA LYS A 65 2.83 -2.79 -16.68
C LYS A 65 3.93 -3.50 -15.90
N ASP A 66 4.48 -2.87 -14.87
CA ASP A 66 5.49 -3.48 -14.02
C ASP A 66 4.97 -4.72 -13.28
N PHE A 67 3.73 -4.68 -12.80
CA PHE A 67 3.09 -5.81 -12.12
C PHE A 67 2.83 -7.00 -13.06
N ALA A 68 2.43 -6.71 -14.31
CA ALA A 68 2.18 -7.71 -15.36
C ALA A 68 3.47 -8.34 -15.92
N LYS A 69 4.65 -7.73 -15.74
CA LYS A 69 5.93 -8.31 -16.19
C LYS A 69 6.16 -9.68 -15.55
N GLY A 70 6.41 -10.68 -16.38
CA GLY A 70 6.69 -12.05 -15.94
C GLY A 70 5.55 -12.70 -15.15
N THR A 71 4.30 -12.24 -15.32
CA THR A 71 3.14 -12.89 -14.72
C THR A 71 2.77 -14.19 -15.43
N ASP A 72 2.10 -15.11 -14.72
CA ASP A 72 1.39 -16.20 -15.36
C ASP A 72 0.02 -15.70 -15.85
N TRP A 73 -0.16 -15.60 -17.16
CA TRP A 73 -1.41 -15.13 -17.76
C TRP A 73 -2.59 -16.06 -17.46
N ARG A 74 -2.36 -17.34 -17.16
CA ARG A 74 -3.43 -18.27 -16.77
C ARG A 74 -4.12 -17.84 -15.48
N GLU A 75 -3.39 -17.18 -14.57
CA GLU A 75 -3.96 -16.65 -13.32
C GLU A 75 -4.85 -15.42 -13.58
N TRP A 76 -4.49 -14.59 -14.56
CA TRP A 76 -5.29 -13.43 -14.95
C TRP A 76 -6.52 -13.80 -15.78
N GLU A 77 -6.39 -14.86 -16.59
CA GLU A 77 -7.49 -15.41 -17.40
C GLU A 77 -8.47 -16.27 -16.58
N ALA A 78 -8.09 -16.67 -15.37
CA ALA A 78 -9.01 -17.32 -14.44
C ALA A 78 -10.18 -16.39 -14.09
N THR A 79 -11.37 -16.98 -13.88
CA THR A 79 -12.57 -16.21 -13.55
C THR A 79 -12.42 -15.51 -12.19
N PRO A 80 -12.44 -14.17 -12.14
CA PRO A 80 -12.36 -13.44 -10.88
C PRO A 80 -13.72 -13.43 -10.17
N GLU A 81 -13.70 -13.15 -8.86
CA GLU A 81 -14.93 -12.74 -8.16
C GLU A 81 -15.25 -11.29 -8.56
N VAL A 82 -16.52 -11.03 -8.86
CA VAL A 82 -17.00 -9.73 -9.33
C VAL A 82 -17.86 -9.08 -8.26
N VAL A 83 -17.45 -7.91 -7.77
CA VAL A 83 -18.19 -7.11 -6.81
C VAL A 83 -18.58 -5.78 -7.47
N ARG A 84 -19.87 -5.46 -7.49
CA ARG A 84 -20.40 -4.22 -8.09
C ARG A 84 -21.13 -3.39 -7.04
N HIS A 85 -20.79 -2.10 -6.98
CA HIS A 85 -21.45 -1.14 -6.11
C HIS A 85 -21.68 0.18 -6.86
N GLY A 86 -22.91 0.38 -7.34
CA GLY A 86 -23.25 1.50 -8.23
C GLY A 86 -22.39 1.47 -9.50
N ASN A 87 -21.64 2.55 -9.73
CA ASN A 87 -20.72 2.71 -10.85
C ASN A 87 -19.33 2.08 -10.61
N LEU A 88 -19.06 1.56 -9.40
CA LEU A 88 -17.80 0.89 -9.10
C LEU A 88 -17.90 -0.60 -9.42
N LEU A 89 -16.85 -1.10 -10.06
CA LEU A 89 -16.69 -2.51 -10.37
C LEU A 89 -15.32 -2.97 -9.86
N THR A 90 -15.32 -3.97 -8.99
CA THR A 90 -14.12 -4.54 -8.40
C THR A 90 -14.01 -6.00 -8.79
N PHE A 91 -12.86 -6.39 -9.31
CA PHE A 91 -12.52 -7.80 -9.54
C PHE A 91 -11.56 -8.26 -8.47
N VAL A 92 -11.85 -9.38 -7.82
CA VAL A 92 -10.93 -10.04 -6.89
C VAL A 92 -10.34 -11.26 -7.58
N ALA A 93 -9.03 -11.23 -7.82
CA ALA A 93 -8.29 -12.31 -8.47
C ALA A 93 -7.17 -12.79 -7.55
N THR A 94 -6.91 -14.11 -7.54
CA THR A 94 -5.76 -14.67 -6.82
C THR A 94 -4.58 -14.78 -7.77
N LEU A 95 -3.52 -14.00 -7.53
CA LEU A 95 -2.34 -13.93 -8.39
C LEU A 95 -1.06 -14.25 -7.60
N GLY A 96 0.00 -14.66 -8.28
CA GLY A 96 1.33 -14.89 -7.71
C GLY A 96 1.63 -16.33 -7.31
N ARG A 97 0.90 -17.34 -7.82
CA ARG A 97 1.25 -18.76 -7.55
C ARG A 97 2.64 -19.08 -8.10
N SER A 98 2.96 -18.57 -9.30
CA SER A 98 4.30 -18.71 -9.90
C SER A 98 5.43 -18.09 -9.06
N ARG A 99 5.10 -17.19 -8.13
CA ARG A 99 6.03 -16.52 -7.21
C ARG A 99 5.99 -17.10 -5.79
N ASN A 100 5.33 -18.25 -5.59
CA ASN A 100 5.03 -18.85 -4.28
C ASN A 100 4.37 -17.86 -3.31
N SER A 101 3.54 -16.97 -3.83
CA SER A 101 2.82 -15.95 -3.06
C SER A 101 1.43 -15.72 -3.69
N PRO A 102 0.51 -16.71 -3.61
CA PRO A 102 -0.84 -16.60 -4.17
C PRO A 102 -1.72 -15.68 -3.32
N TRP A 103 -1.79 -14.41 -3.69
CA TRP A 103 -2.42 -13.36 -2.89
C TRP A 103 -3.68 -12.88 -3.61
N ALA A 104 -4.71 -12.52 -2.83
CA ALA A 104 -5.89 -11.86 -3.38
C ALA A 104 -5.54 -10.41 -3.73
N TYR A 105 -5.80 -10.04 -4.98
CA TYR A 105 -5.66 -8.69 -5.49
C TYR A 105 -7.01 -8.17 -5.94
N THR A 106 -7.29 -6.91 -5.65
CA THR A 106 -8.42 -6.18 -6.20
C THR A 106 -8.00 -5.30 -7.35
N PHE A 107 -8.69 -5.43 -8.48
CA PHE A 107 -8.63 -4.50 -9.60
C PHE A 107 -9.89 -3.67 -9.59
N ASN A 108 -9.75 -2.36 -9.42
CA ASN A 108 -10.86 -1.44 -9.26
C ASN A 108 -11.10 -0.64 -10.52
N PHE A 109 -12.36 -0.54 -10.90
CA PHE A 109 -12.85 0.13 -12.10
C PHE A 109 -14.00 1.07 -11.76
N GLU A 110 -14.14 2.11 -12.57
CA GLU A 110 -15.33 2.95 -12.63
C GLU A 110 -16.02 2.74 -13.97
N ILE A 111 -17.35 2.67 -13.95
CA ILE A 111 -18.20 2.64 -15.14
C ILE A 111 -18.93 3.96 -15.22
N ASP A 112 -18.75 4.66 -16.33
CA ASP A 112 -19.37 5.95 -16.59
C ASP A 112 -19.85 5.99 -18.04
N ASN A 113 -21.13 6.30 -18.24
CA ASN A 113 -21.78 6.32 -19.56
C ASN A 113 -21.54 5.04 -20.40
N GLY A 114 -21.58 3.87 -19.75
CA GLY A 114 -21.38 2.57 -20.40
C GLY A 114 -19.91 2.26 -20.77
N ARG A 115 -18.97 3.12 -20.38
CA ARG A 115 -17.53 2.95 -20.58
C ARG A 115 -16.84 2.67 -19.26
N TRP A 116 -15.94 1.68 -19.23
CA TRP A 116 -15.13 1.38 -18.06
C TRP A 116 -13.79 2.13 -18.07
N TYR A 117 -13.30 2.42 -16.87
CA TYR A 117 -12.03 3.06 -16.59
C TYR A 117 -11.32 2.32 -15.46
N TYR A 118 -10.09 1.90 -15.68
CA TYR A 118 -9.23 1.33 -14.64
C TYR A 118 -8.83 2.42 -13.64
N ARG A 119 -8.90 2.11 -12.34
CA ARG A 119 -8.55 3.07 -11.27
C ARG A 119 -7.25 2.72 -10.58
N PHE A 120 -7.18 1.51 -10.03
CA PHE A 120 -6.02 1.02 -9.28
C PHE A 120 -6.08 -0.49 -9.05
N LEU A 121 -4.93 -1.04 -8.68
CA LEU A 121 -4.70 -2.40 -8.21
C LEU A 121 -4.26 -2.32 -6.76
N GLU A 122 -4.76 -3.21 -5.91
CA GLU A 122 -4.37 -3.32 -4.51
C GLU A 122 -4.25 -4.79 -4.08
N GLY A 123 -3.24 -5.12 -3.27
CA GLY A 123 -3.00 -6.45 -2.72
C GLY A 123 -3.48 -6.64 -1.28
N ILE A 124 -4.01 -5.59 -0.64
CA ILE A 124 -4.62 -5.60 0.69
C ILE A 124 -6.13 -5.37 0.56
N VAL A 125 -6.93 -6.38 0.86
CA VAL A 125 -8.38 -6.36 0.62
C VAL A 125 -9.13 -6.69 1.91
N ILE A 126 -9.86 -5.72 2.45
CA ILE A 126 -10.76 -5.93 3.60
C ILE A 126 -12.17 -6.19 3.04
N ARG A 127 -12.70 -7.40 3.25
CA ARG A 127 -13.96 -7.89 2.65
C ARG A 127 -15.21 -7.37 3.36
N LEU A 128 -15.34 -6.05 3.47
CA LEU A 128 -16.54 -5.40 4.04
C LEU A 128 -17.77 -5.50 3.10
N ASP A 129 -17.58 -5.90 1.85
CA ASP A 129 -18.68 -6.27 0.96
C ASP A 129 -19.44 -7.52 1.43
N LYS A 130 -18.85 -8.31 2.33
CA LYS A 130 -19.42 -9.52 2.94
C LYS A 130 -19.91 -9.29 4.37
N LEU A 131 -20.17 -8.04 4.75
CA LEU A 131 -20.72 -7.74 6.08
C LEU A 131 -22.08 -8.42 6.29
N PRO A 132 -22.36 -8.93 7.50
CA PRO A 132 -23.71 -9.34 7.87
C PRO A 132 -24.66 -8.13 7.93
N SER A 133 -25.95 -8.40 8.16
CA SER A 133 -26.94 -7.34 8.37
C SER A 133 -26.55 -6.46 9.55
N LEU A 134 -26.65 -5.14 9.39
CA LEU A 134 -26.41 -4.17 10.45
C LEU A 134 -27.45 -4.32 11.58
N PRO A 135 -27.07 -4.06 12.85
CA PRO A 135 -25.73 -3.63 13.31
C PRO A 135 -24.71 -4.78 13.36
N VAL A 136 -23.43 -4.44 13.21
CA VAL A 136 -22.30 -5.39 13.27
C VAL A 136 -21.31 -4.92 14.33
N ASP A 137 -20.89 -5.84 15.20
CA ASP A 137 -19.82 -5.59 16.19
C ASP A 137 -18.44 -5.98 15.63
N ALA A 138 -17.37 -5.77 16.41
CA ALA A 138 -16.02 -6.06 15.96
C ALA A 138 -15.80 -7.51 15.52
N SER A 139 -16.53 -8.48 16.10
CA SER A 139 -16.41 -9.89 15.74
C SER A 139 -17.04 -10.23 14.38
N GLY A 140 -18.00 -9.42 13.93
CA GLY A 140 -18.62 -9.55 12.62
C GLY A 140 -17.89 -8.79 11.49
N LEU A 141 -16.85 -8.02 11.80
CA LEU A 141 -15.98 -7.40 10.80
C LEU A 141 -14.96 -8.41 10.29
N ALA A 142 -14.72 -8.41 8.97
CA ALA A 142 -13.69 -9.25 8.38
C ALA A 142 -12.30 -8.83 8.91
N ASP A 143 -11.59 -9.76 9.56
CA ASP A 143 -10.21 -9.56 10.00
C ASP A 143 -9.20 -10.01 8.92
N LEU A 144 -7.96 -9.55 9.06
CA LEU A 144 -6.83 -9.93 8.23
C LEU A 144 -5.79 -10.71 9.03
N PRO A 145 -5.01 -11.60 8.38
CA PRO A 145 -3.84 -12.22 8.99
C PRO A 145 -2.85 -11.19 9.56
N GLU A 146 -2.13 -11.54 10.63
CA GLU A 146 -1.25 -10.60 11.34
C GLU A 146 -0.12 -10.02 10.49
N ASP A 147 0.43 -10.79 9.55
CA ASP A 147 1.45 -10.32 8.60
C ASP A 147 0.91 -9.20 7.70
N ARG A 148 -0.36 -9.28 7.29
CA ARG A 148 -1.03 -8.21 6.54
C ARG A 148 -1.28 -6.98 7.40
N LYS A 149 -1.71 -7.18 8.65
CA LYS A 149 -1.91 -6.05 9.58
C LYS A 149 -0.59 -5.36 9.92
N ALA A 150 0.49 -6.12 10.07
CA ALA A 150 1.85 -5.57 10.24
C ALA A 150 2.25 -4.74 9.02
N TRP A 151 2.10 -5.29 7.81
CA TRP A 151 2.36 -4.56 6.57
C TRP A 151 1.56 -3.24 6.48
N MET A 152 0.26 -3.26 6.77
CA MET A 152 -0.59 -2.06 6.73
C MET A 152 -0.11 -0.98 7.71
N ARG A 153 0.29 -1.37 8.92
CA ARG A 153 0.83 -0.45 9.93
C ARG A 153 2.13 0.17 9.45
N GLU A 154 3.06 -0.64 8.96
CA GLU A 154 4.34 -0.16 8.43
C GLU A 154 4.16 0.74 7.20
N GLU A 155 3.29 0.36 6.25
CA GLU A 155 2.99 1.15 5.07
C GLU A 155 2.42 2.52 5.42
N THR A 156 1.47 2.57 6.36
CA THR A 156 0.90 3.82 6.85
C THR A 156 1.96 4.68 7.52
N TYR A 157 2.73 4.09 8.44
CA TYR A 157 3.75 4.80 9.20
C TYR A 157 4.83 5.38 8.28
N TRP A 158 5.42 4.57 7.40
CA TRP A 158 6.51 5.02 6.53
C TRP A 158 6.05 5.93 5.41
N SER A 159 4.81 5.80 4.92
CA SER A 159 4.24 6.78 3.99
C SER A 159 4.16 8.17 4.62
N GLU A 160 3.77 8.25 5.89
CA GLU A 160 3.73 9.51 6.63
C GLU A 160 5.14 10.07 6.90
N GLN A 161 6.10 9.22 7.29
CA GLN A 161 7.49 9.66 7.48
C GLN A 161 8.12 10.17 6.20
N VAL A 162 7.90 9.51 5.05
CA VAL A 162 8.36 9.95 3.74
C VAL A 162 7.69 11.26 3.33
N ARG A 163 6.38 11.40 3.55
CA ARG A 163 5.65 12.64 3.29
C ARG A 163 6.25 13.81 4.07
N LEU A 164 6.53 13.62 5.36
CA LEU A 164 7.12 14.63 6.23
C LEU A 164 8.58 14.93 5.83
N PHE A 165 9.40 13.92 5.54
CA PHE A 165 10.76 14.09 5.05
C PHE A 165 10.79 14.95 3.78
N ASN A 166 9.89 14.68 2.84
CA ASN A 166 9.78 15.44 1.59
C ASN A 166 9.30 16.87 1.83
N PHE A 167 8.36 17.08 2.75
CA PHE A 167 7.95 18.41 3.16
C PHE A 167 9.14 19.20 3.75
N LEU A 168 9.87 18.63 4.70
CA LEU A 168 11.04 19.27 5.31
C LEU A 168 12.16 19.54 4.29
N THR A 169 12.38 18.61 3.36
CA THR A 169 13.38 18.77 2.30
C THR A 169 13.04 19.96 1.41
N ARG A 170 11.76 20.16 1.05
CA ARG A 170 11.33 21.32 0.25
C ARG A 170 11.43 22.63 1.02
N GLU A 171 11.00 22.66 2.28
CA GLU A 171 10.90 23.89 3.06
C GLU A 171 12.23 24.34 3.68
N LYS A 172 13.11 23.40 4.02
CA LYS A 172 14.29 23.65 4.87
C LYS A 172 15.57 22.99 4.35
N GLY A 173 15.49 22.23 3.27
CA GLY A 173 16.62 21.51 2.72
C GLY A 173 16.84 20.13 3.35
N LYS A 174 17.58 19.31 2.60
CA LYS A 174 17.78 17.89 2.86
C LYS A 174 18.56 17.62 4.16
N ASP A 175 19.49 18.49 4.53
CA ASP A 175 20.29 18.34 5.76
C ASP A 175 19.43 18.45 7.02
N LEU A 176 18.48 19.40 7.06
CA LEU A 176 17.56 19.51 8.18
C LEU A 176 16.60 18.32 8.21
N ALA A 177 16.13 17.86 7.04
CA ALA A 177 15.24 16.70 6.96
C ALA A 177 15.90 15.44 7.53
N PHE A 178 17.18 15.18 7.23
CA PHE A 178 17.92 14.07 7.83
C PHE A 178 18.21 14.26 9.32
N ARG A 179 18.48 15.49 9.77
CA ARG A 179 18.60 15.76 11.21
C ARG A 179 17.30 15.42 11.95
N TRP A 180 16.15 15.80 11.39
CA TRP A 180 14.84 15.43 11.92
C TRP A 180 14.61 13.91 11.89
N VAL A 181 15.05 13.21 10.84
CA VAL A 181 14.97 11.75 10.78
C VAL A 181 15.76 11.12 11.93
N GLY A 182 16.95 11.61 12.25
CA GLY A 182 17.71 11.16 13.41
C GLY A 182 17.02 11.52 14.73
N GLU A 183 16.96 12.82 15.03
CA GLU A 183 16.56 13.32 16.34
C GLU A 183 15.06 13.11 16.63
N GLY A 184 14.21 13.25 15.61
CA GLY A 184 12.75 13.12 15.71
C GLY A 184 12.28 11.68 15.55
N ILE A 185 12.53 11.06 14.40
CA ILE A 185 12.04 9.69 14.11
C ILE A 185 12.90 8.64 14.82
N GLY A 186 14.22 8.78 14.73
CA GLY A 186 15.19 7.88 15.37
C GLY A 186 15.05 7.92 16.88
N ASN A 187 14.89 9.12 17.46
CA ASN A 187 14.63 9.38 18.87
C ASN A 187 15.44 8.44 19.78
N GLY A 188 16.76 8.49 19.65
CA GLY A 188 17.65 7.52 20.28
C GLY A 188 17.47 7.45 21.81
N ALA A 189 17.31 8.61 22.47
CA ALA A 189 17.06 8.67 23.91
C ALA A 189 15.75 7.97 24.32
N GLY A 190 14.66 8.21 23.58
CA GLY A 190 13.39 7.53 23.82
C GLY A 190 13.49 6.01 23.59
N TYR A 191 14.21 5.59 22.55
CA TYR A 191 14.43 4.17 22.27
C TYR A 191 15.24 3.47 23.37
N VAL A 192 16.31 4.11 23.87
CA VAL A 192 17.11 3.59 24.98
C VAL A 192 16.29 3.50 26.27
N LEU A 193 15.45 4.49 26.55
CA LEU A 193 14.54 4.46 27.68
C LEU A 193 13.57 3.28 27.57
N ALA A 194 12.93 3.09 26.42
CA ALA A 194 12.03 1.97 26.17
C ALA A 194 12.74 0.62 26.39
N ALA A 195 13.93 0.45 25.80
CA ALA A 195 14.73 -0.76 25.98
C ALA A 195 15.05 -1.05 27.45
N SER A 196 15.45 -0.02 28.20
CA SER A 196 15.85 -0.15 29.61
C SER A 196 14.66 -0.46 30.52
N VAL A 197 13.48 0.11 30.23
CA VAL A 197 12.28 -0.08 31.07
C VAL A 197 11.56 -1.38 30.74
N TRP A 198 11.51 -1.78 29.47
CA TRP A 198 10.79 -2.98 29.04
C TRP A 198 11.65 -4.25 29.12
N ILE A 199 12.98 -4.11 29.17
CA ILE A 199 13.92 -5.21 29.39
C ILE A 199 14.83 -4.88 30.58
N PRO A 200 14.29 -4.86 31.82
CA PRO A 200 15.01 -4.36 32.99
C PRO A 200 16.02 -5.36 33.58
N PHE A 201 16.18 -6.54 32.95
CA PHE A 201 16.98 -7.65 33.49
C PHE A 201 18.43 -7.67 32.98
N TYR A 202 18.80 -6.75 32.09
CA TYR A 202 20.12 -6.69 31.44
C TYR A 202 20.74 -5.29 31.56
N PRO A 203 22.08 -5.17 31.48
CA PRO A 203 22.74 -3.88 31.33
C PRO A 203 22.18 -3.10 30.13
N PRO A 204 22.11 -1.75 30.19
CA PRO A 204 21.41 -0.94 29.17
C PRO A 204 21.82 -1.23 27.72
N ARG A 205 23.10 -1.50 27.47
CA ARG A 205 23.62 -1.81 26.13
C ARG A 205 23.13 -3.15 25.57
N GLN A 206 23.07 -4.17 26.42
CA GLN A 206 22.54 -5.48 26.04
C GLN A 206 21.01 -5.42 25.91
N ALA A 207 20.34 -4.72 26.84
CA ALA A 207 18.91 -4.46 26.78
C ALA A 207 18.50 -3.77 25.46
N PHE A 208 19.29 -2.81 24.98
CA PHE A 208 19.07 -2.17 23.67
C PHE A 208 19.06 -3.17 22.51
N ILE A 209 20.04 -4.08 22.44
CA ILE A 209 20.11 -5.07 21.36
C ILE A 209 18.97 -6.09 21.47
N LEU A 210 18.66 -6.55 22.67
CA LEU A 210 17.54 -7.47 22.91
C LEU A 210 16.20 -6.83 22.57
N PHE A 211 16.04 -5.54 22.88
CA PHE A 211 14.84 -4.79 22.56
C PHE A 211 14.69 -4.61 21.05
N LEU A 212 15.77 -4.25 20.34
CA LEU A 212 15.79 -4.22 18.88
C LEU A 212 15.34 -5.55 18.29
N CYS A 213 15.91 -6.66 18.75
CA CYS A 213 15.55 -7.99 18.26
C CYS A 213 14.07 -8.32 18.51
N TRP A 214 13.59 -8.04 19.72
CA TRP A 214 12.19 -8.28 20.09
C TRP A 214 11.23 -7.40 19.30
N GLU A 215 11.50 -6.09 19.20
CA GLU A 215 10.68 -5.11 18.48
C GLU A 215 10.56 -5.52 17.00
N GLN A 216 11.69 -5.76 16.35
CA GLN A 216 11.70 -6.13 14.94
C GLN A 216 10.99 -7.47 14.70
N ALA A 217 11.19 -8.47 15.55
CA ALA A 217 10.58 -9.80 15.35
C ALA A 217 9.10 -9.87 15.76
N LYS A 218 8.72 -9.21 16.85
CA LYS A 218 7.40 -9.40 17.50
C LYS A 218 6.45 -8.24 17.30
N LEU A 219 6.96 -7.01 17.21
CA LEU A 219 6.12 -5.84 16.99
C LEU A 219 5.93 -5.56 15.50
N HIS A 220 7.02 -5.62 14.73
CA HIS A 220 6.99 -5.35 13.29
C HIS A 220 6.84 -6.63 12.44
N GLY A 221 7.11 -7.81 13.01
CA GLY A 221 6.97 -9.08 12.28
C GLY A 221 8.05 -9.32 11.23
N ASN A 222 9.24 -8.74 11.40
CA ASN A 222 10.40 -8.97 10.56
C ASN A 222 11.12 -10.28 10.94
N ASN A 223 11.86 -10.87 9.99
CA ASN A 223 12.72 -12.01 10.30
C ASN A 223 14.05 -11.51 10.87
N VAL A 224 14.33 -11.88 12.12
CA VAL A 224 15.49 -11.39 12.89
C VAL A 224 16.27 -12.56 13.47
N THR A 225 17.59 -12.50 13.34
CA THR A 225 18.51 -13.41 14.02
C THR A 225 19.53 -12.60 14.80
N LEU A 226 19.64 -12.84 16.11
CA LEU A 226 20.75 -12.35 16.92
C LEU A 226 21.92 -13.32 16.78
N GLU A 227 22.92 -12.97 15.99
CA GLU A 227 24.07 -13.84 15.71
C GLU A 227 25.12 -13.75 16.82
N LYS A 228 25.24 -12.59 17.45
CA LYS A 228 26.21 -12.34 18.51
C LYS A 228 25.71 -11.28 19.47
N LEU A 229 25.94 -11.48 20.77
CA LEU A 229 25.76 -10.48 21.82
C LEU A 229 26.77 -10.74 22.94
N ASP A 230 27.71 -9.82 23.11
CA ASP A 230 28.60 -9.73 24.26
C ASP A 230 28.70 -8.27 24.73
N ASP A 231 29.62 -7.99 25.66
CA ASP A 231 29.76 -6.65 26.26
C ASP A 231 30.32 -5.61 25.30
N ASP A 232 31.04 -6.01 24.24
CA ASP A 232 31.78 -5.13 23.33
C ASP A 232 31.24 -5.16 21.90
N GLN A 233 30.47 -6.18 21.54
CA GLN A 233 29.99 -6.43 20.19
C GLN A 233 28.61 -7.07 20.16
N ALA A 234 27.83 -6.69 19.15
CA ALA A 234 26.62 -7.41 18.79
C ALA A 234 26.45 -7.46 17.27
N VAL A 235 25.83 -8.52 16.78
CA VAL A 235 25.49 -8.69 15.36
C VAL A 235 24.05 -9.14 15.25
N VAL A 236 23.22 -8.31 14.62
CA VAL A 236 21.83 -8.63 14.31
C VAL A 236 21.66 -8.73 12.81
N ARG A 237 21.15 -9.87 12.35
CA ARG A 237 20.79 -10.08 10.95
C ARG A 237 19.29 -9.91 10.78
N LEU A 238 18.90 -9.04 9.84
CA LEU A 238 17.54 -8.78 9.43
C LEU A 238 17.35 -9.35 8.02
N GLU A 239 16.30 -10.15 7.83
CA GLU A 239 15.95 -10.74 6.53
C GLU A 239 14.57 -10.29 6.08
N ASP A 240 14.44 -10.07 4.77
CA ASP A 240 13.21 -9.65 4.10
C ASP A 240 12.49 -8.50 4.83
N LEU A 241 13.28 -7.53 5.30
CA LEU A 241 12.80 -6.45 6.14
C LEU A 241 11.66 -5.69 5.46
N GLN A 242 10.52 -5.57 6.16
CA GLN A 242 9.31 -4.95 5.61
C GLN A 242 9.58 -3.53 5.10
N TYR A 243 10.44 -2.76 5.75
CA TYR A 243 10.87 -1.44 5.29
C TYR A 243 11.34 -1.44 3.81
N PHE A 244 12.28 -2.32 3.45
CA PHE A 244 12.77 -2.38 2.07
C PHE A 244 11.77 -3.03 1.12
N ALA A 245 11.01 -4.02 1.60
CA ALA A 245 9.94 -4.63 0.83
C ALA A 245 8.85 -3.61 0.47
N LEU A 246 8.52 -2.69 1.39
CA LEU A 246 7.55 -1.61 1.18
C LEU A 246 7.98 -0.71 0.03
N TYR A 247 9.22 -0.19 0.05
CA TYR A 247 9.71 0.61 -1.08
C TYR A 247 9.62 -0.15 -2.41
N GLN A 248 9.88 -1.47 -2.41
CA GLN A 248 9.81 -2.28 -3.63
C GLN A 248 8.38 -2.51 -4.13
N ARG A 249 7.39 -2.58 -3.24
CA ARG A 249 6.00 -3.00 -3.57
C ARG A 249 4.99 -1.84 -3.58
N ALA A 250 5.18 -0.82 -2.75
CA ALA A 250 4.32 0.35 -2.64
C ALA A 250 4.71 1.39 -3.69
N SER A 251 3.91 1.50 -4.75
CA SER A 251 4.21 2.37 -5.89
C SER A 251 4.25 3.84 -5.53
N HIS A 252 3.41 4.28 -4.59
CA HIS A 252 3.37 5.67 -4.16
C HIS A 252 4.62 6.08 -3.41
N LEU A 253 5.34 5.16 -2.76
CA LEU A 253 6.61 5.49 -2.10
C LEU A 253 7.72 5.78 -3.12
N LYS A 254 7.86 4.95 -4.15
CA LYS A 254 8.89 5.12 -5.21
C LYS A 254 8.76 6.45 -5.96
N GLN A 255 7.55 6.99 -6.05
CA GLN A 255 7.29 8.26 -6.72
C GLN A 255 7.62 9.47 -5.84
N GLN A 256 7.73 9.26 -4.52
CA GLN A 256 7.90 10.32 -3.55
C GLN A 256 9.35 10.48 -3.11
N ILE A 257 10.14 9.41 -3.07
CA ILE A 257 11.51 9.46 -2.54
C ILE A 257 12.43 8.55 -3.37
N SER A 258 13.68 8.96 -3.51
CA SER A 258 14.71 8.13 -4.15
C SER A 258 15.04 6.92 -3.26
N PHE A 259 15.50 5.83 -3.87
CA PHE A 259 15.89 4.64 -3.11
C PHE A 259 17.09 4.92 -2.19
N GLU A 260 18.03 5.75 -2.66
CA GLU A 260 19.19 6.19 -1.88
C GLU A 260 18.76 6.94 -0.61
N ASP A 261 17.84 7.90 -0.74
CA ASP A 261 17.34 8.64 0.42
C ASP A 261 16.52 7.76 1.36
N TYR A 262 15.77 6.81 0.81
CA TYR A 262 15.02 5.85 1.60
C TYR A 262 15.94 4.92 2.42
N ILE A 263 17.06 4.46 1.85
CA ILE A 263 18.10 3.74 2.59
C ILE A 263 18.70 4.64 3.66
N ARG A 264 19.06 5.87 3.30
CA ARG A 264 19.70 6.82 4.23
C ARG A 264 18.81 7.16 5.42
N ILE A 265 17.48 7.20 5.26
CA ILE A 265 16.53 7.34 6.37
C ILE A 265 16.71 6.19 7.38
N PHE A 266 16.72 4.95 6.90
CA PHE A 266 16.90 3.76 7.74
C PHE A 266 18.23 3.80 8.49
N GLU A 267 19.31 4.09 7.78
CA GLU A 267 20.65 4.18 8.37
C GLU A 267 20.71 5.28 9.43
N THR A 268 20.17 6.47 9.14
CA THR A 268 20.16 7.61 10.04
C THR A 268 19.43 7.29 11.35
N ILE A 269 18.26 6.64 11.26
CA ILE A 269 17.47 6.21 12.43
C ILE A 269 18.28 5.25 13.30
N TRP A 270 18.85 4.20 12.70
CA TRP A 270 19.56 3.18 13.48
C TRP A 270 20.90 3.68 14.02
N GLN A 271 21.62 4.51 13.28
CA GLN A 271 22.85 5.15 13.75
C GLN A 271 22.55 6.05 14.96
N GLU A 272 21.47 6.82 14.92
CA GLU A 272 21.09 7.67 16.06
C GLU A 272 20.71 6.85 17.29
N ARG A 273 19.91 5.80 17.12
CA ARG A 273 19.54 4.86 18.19
C ARG A 273 20.77 4.18 18.80
N ALA A 274 21.66 3.68 17.96
CA ALA A 274 22.90 3.05 18.39
C ALA A 274 23.80 4.03 19.16
N ARG A 275 23.98 5.24 18.63
CA ARG A 275 24.77 6.31 19.27
C ARG A 275 24.25 6.63 20.66
N ALA A 276 22.94 6.79 20.82
CA ALA A 276 22.31 7.07 22.11
C ALA A 276 22.50 5.92 23.12
N ALA A 277 22.54 4.68 22.65
CA ALA A 277 22.82 3.50 23.47
C ALA A 277 24.32 3.32 23.78
N GLY A 278 25.21 4.16 23.23
CA GLY A 278 26.66 4.03 23.39
C GLY A 278 27.28 2.94 22.51
N TRP A 279 26.64 2.61 21.39
CA TRP A 279 27.16 1.73 20.34
C TRP A 279 27.60 2.53 19.11
N LYS A 280 28.69 2.10 18.49
CA LYS A 280 29.01 2.41 17.08
C LYS A 280 28.31 1.37 16.22
N LEU A 281 27.56 1.82 15.21
CA LEU A 281 26.84 0.94 14.30
C LEU A 281 27.45 1.01 12.89
N MET A 282 27.69 -0.17 12.32
CA MET A 282 27.90 -0.38 10.90
C MET A 282 26.71 -1.14 10.34
N VAL A 283 26.13 -0.64 9.25
CA VAL A 283 25.04 -1.28 8.52
C VAL A 283 25.61 -1.86 7.24
N ASP A 284 25.59 -3.19 7.12
CA ASP A 284 26.06 -3.90 5.93
C ASP A 284 24.90 -4.56 5.18
N GLY A 285 25.00 -4.55 3.85
CA GLY A 285 23.99 -5.14 2.97
C GLY A 285 22.81 -4.22 2.68
N GLN A 286 22.00 -4.60 1.70
CA GLN A 286 20.80 -3.87 1.27
C GLN A 286 19.73 -4.87 0.81
N GLY A 287 18.45 -4.55 1.04
CA GLY A 287 17.33 -5.35 0.55
C GLY A 287 17.04 -6.58 1.40
N ARG A 288 17.23 -7.79 0.85
CA ARG A 288 16.77 -9.05 1.46
C ARG A 288 17.53 -9.46 2.72
N ARG A 289 18.77 -8.99 2.89
CA ARG A 289 19.58 -9.32 4.06
C ARG A 289 20.44 -8.14 4.46
N ILE A 290 20.31 -7.73 5.72
CA ILE A 290 21.01 -6.60 6.33
C ILE A 290 21.61 -7.05 7.65
N PHE A 291 22.82 -6.59 7.92
CA PHE A 291 23.48 -6.80 9.19
C PHE A 291 23.65 -5.46 9.90
N LEU A 292 23.17 -5.41 11.14
CA LEU A 292 23.46 -4.34 12.07
C LEU A 292 24.59 -4.83 12.98
N ARG A 293 25.80 -4.28 12.78
CA ARG A 293 27.00 -4.64 13.54
C ARG A 293 27.33 -3.53 14.52
N PHE A 294 27.27 -3.87 15.79
CA PHE A 294 27.50 -2.94 16.89
C PHE A 294 28.86 -3.20 17.52
N SER A 295 29.59 -2.12 17.82
CA SER A 295 30.89 -2.14 18.50
C SER A 295 31.04 -0.96 19.46
N LYS A 296 32.00 -1.02 20.38
CA LYS A 296 32.37 0.11 21.24
C LYS A 296 33.23 1.16 20.54
#